data_AF-A0A4Q3CYR9-F1
#
_entry.id   AF-A0A4Q3CYR9-F1
#
_cell.length_a   1.000
_cell.length_b   1.000
_cell.length_c   1.000
_cell.angle_alpha   90.00
_cell.angle_beta   90.00
_cell.angle_gamma   90.00
#
_symmetry.space_group_name_H-M   'P 1'
#
loop_
_entity.id
_entity.type
_entity.pdbx_description
1 polymer ?
#
loop_
_entity_poly.entity_id
_entity_poly.type
_entity_poly.pdbx_seq_one_letter_code
_entity_poly.pdbx_strand_id
1 'polypeptide(L)' 'MLQEGVDFYFNEEGLMVITAAYHLKRGRCCGNGCLHCPYSFENVKEPRKTQLLEARKRNNEHE' A
#
# COMPACT_ATOMS: atom_id res chain seq x y z
N MET A 1 -15.56 -6.43 -10.35
CA MET A 1 -14.53 -7.39 -10.79
C MET A 1 -13.15 -6.79 -10.51
N LEU A 2 -12.19 -7.61 -10.08
CA LEU A 2 -10.78 -7.22 -9.94
C LEU A 2 -10.09 -7.39 -11.29
N GLN A 3 -9.25 -6.42 -11.66
CA GLN A 3 -8.49 -6.46 -12.91
C GLN A 3 -6.99 -6.57 -12.64
N GLU A 4 -6.36 -7.62 -13.16
CA GLU A 4 -4.90 -7.79 -13.11
C GLU A 4 -4.19 -6.68 -13.92
N GLY A 5 -3.06 -6.19 -13.42
CA GLY A 5 -2.33 -5.03 -13.95
C GLY A 5 -2.90 -3.68 -13.53
N VAL A 6 -4.15 -3.63 -13.03
CA VAL A 6 -4.78 -2.39 -12.55
C VAL A 6 -5.00 -2.45 -11.04
N ASP A 7 -5.82 -3.38 -10.56
CA ASP A 7 -6.17 -3.54 -9.15
C ASP A 7 -5.07 -4.30 -8.38
N PHE A 8 -4.37 -5.23 -9.04
CA PHE A 8 -3.30 -6.03 -8.45
C PHE A 8 -2.32 -6.55 -9.52
N TYR A 9 -1.16 -7.03 -9.10
CA TYR A 9 -0.20 -7.79 -9.91
C TYR A 9 0.42 -8.90 -9.07
N PHE A 10 1.07 -9.89 -9.70
CA PHE A 10 1.90 -10.87 -9.00
C PHE A 10 3.36 -10.45 -9.05
N ASN A 11 4.05 -10.42 -7.90
CA ASN A 11 5.49 -10.14 -7.87
C ASN A 11 6.32 -11.38 -8.28
N GLU A 12 7.63 -11.25 -8.34
CA GLU A 12 8.56 -12.33 -8.71
C GLU A 12 8.48 -13.55 -7.78
N GLU A 13 8.05 -13.34 -6.54
CA GLU A 13 7.82 -14.40 -5.54
C GLU A 13 6.44 -15.08 -5.70
N GLY A 14 5.64 -14.69 -6.69
CA GLY A 14 4.29 -15.22 -6.91
C GLY A 14 3.25 -14.71 -5.90
N LEU A 15 3.56 -13.65 -5.15
CA LEU A 15 2.65 -13.03 -4.19
C LEU A 15 1.77 -11.99 -4.88
N MET A 16 0.48 -12.00 -4.56
CA MET A 16 -0.47 -11.00 -5.03
C MET A 16 -0.23 -9.66 -4.33
N VAL A 17 0.13 -8.64 -5.10
CA VAL A 17 0.34 -7.27 -4.64
C VAL A 17 -0.79 -6.38 -5.12
N ILE A 18 -1.51 -5.79 -4.17
CA ILE A 18 -2.61 -4.86 -4.44
C ILE A 18 -2.05 -3.46 -4.73
N THR A 19 -2.56 -2.82 -5.77
CA THR A 19 -2.10 -1.49 -6.19
C THR A 19 -2.81 -0.35 -5.44
N ALA A 20 -2.30 0.87 -5.62
CA ALA A 20 -2.99 2.07 -5.16
C ALA A 20 -4.37 2.25 -5.83
N ALA A 21 -4.54 1.84 -7.10
CA ALA A 21 -5.80 1.98 -7.83
C ALA A 21 -6.93 1.18 -7.17
N TYR A 22 -6.66 -0.05 -6.73
CA TYR A 22 -7.62 -0.84 -5.98
C TYR A 22 -8.00 -0.16 -4.65
N HIS A 23 -7.01 0.39 -3.94
CA HIS A 23 -7.26 1.10 -2.69
C HIS A 23 -8.08 2.38 -2.88
N LEU A 24 -7.88 3.09 -3.99
CA LEU A 24 -8.70 4.25 -4.39
C LEU A 24 -10.13 3.81 -4.72
N LYS A 25 -10.30 2.73 -5.49
CA LYS A 25 -11.62 2.14 -5.80
C LYS A 25 -12.38 1.67 -4.55
N ARG A 26 -11.66 1.19 -3.52
CA ARG A 26 -12.22 0.86 -2.20
C ARG A 26 -12.68 2.10 -1.42
N GLY A 27 -12.10 3.27 -1.70
CA GLY A 27 -12.50 4.56 -1.13
C GLY A 27 -12.14 4.80 0.34
N ARG A 28 -11.38 3.91 0.99
CA ARG A 28 -10.91 4.10 2.38
C ARG A 28 -9.65 3.32 2.71
N CYS A 29 -8.86 3.83 3.66
CA CYS A 29 -7.75 3.09 4.24
C CYS A 29 -8.24 1.86 5.01
N CYS A 30 -7.58 0.72 4.80
CA CYS A 30 -7.93 -0.54 5.44
C CYS A 30 -7.28 -0.78 6.80
N GLY A 31 -6.27 0.01 7.17
CA GLY A 31 -5.53 -0.14 8.43
C GLY A 31 -4.47 -1.26 8.45
N ASN A 32 -4.21 -1.93 7.32
CA ASN A 32 -3.26 -3.05 7.25
C ASN A 32 -1.81 -2.64 6.97
N GLY A 33 -1.54 -1.38 6.62
CA GLY A 33 -0.20 -0.92 6.27
C GLY A 33 0.28 -1.44 4.91
N CYS A 34 -0.58 -1.41 3.89
CA CYS A 34 -0.27 -1.91 2.54
C CYS A 34 0.83 -1.08 1.85
N LEU A 35 1.69 -1.75 1.07
CA LEU A 35 2.81 -1.13 0.34
C LEU A 35 2.38 0.12 -0.46
N HIS A 36 1.36 -0.04 -1.31
CA HIS A 36 0.83 1.02 -2.17
C HIS A 36 -0.32 1.81 -1.53
N CYS A 37 -0.35 1.98 -0.20
CA CYS A 37 -1.42 2.73 0.47
C CYS A 37 -1.43 4.21 0.03
N PRO A 38 -2.50 4.70 -0.62
CA PRO A 38 -2.60 6.09 -1.07
C PRO A 38 -3.02 7.05 0.06
N TYR A 39 -3.47 6.52 1.20
CA TYR A 39 -4.07 7.28 2.30
C TYR A 39 -3.10 7.56 3.46
N SER A 40 -1.78 7.54 3.21
CA SER A 40 -0.75 7.80 4.23
C SER A 40 -0.95 7.04 5.54
N PHE A 41 -1.42 5.78 5.43
CA PHE A 41 -1.66 4.88 6.56
C PHE A 41 -2.61 5.44 7.63
N GLU A 42 -3.58 6.30 7.27
CA GLU A 42 -4.46 7.00 8.23
C GLU A 42 -5.11 6.10 9.30
N ASN A 43 -5.57 4.89 8.92
CA ASN A 43 -6.25 3.94 9.80
C ASN A 43 -5.33 2.91 10.46
N VAL A 44 -4.01 3.03 10.26
CA VAL A 44 -3.03 2.19 10.94
C VAL A 44 -2.78 2.78 12.33
N LYS A 45 -2.80 1.94 13.37
CA LYS A 45 -2.55 2.38 14.75
C LYS A 45 -1.06 2.65 14.99
N GLU A 46 -0.77 3.57 15.89
CA GLU A 46 0.59 3.77 16.39
C GLU A 46 1.06 2.57 17.24
N PRO A 47 2.37 2.29 17.27
CA PRO A 47 3.47 3.01 16.61
C PRO A 47 3.70 2.62 15.13
N ARG A 48 2.91 1.66 14.62
CA ARG A 48 3.12 1.05 13.30
C ARG A 48 2.96 2.07 12.17
N LYS A 49 2.02 3.01 12.29
CA LYS A 49 1.82 4.08 11.29
C LYS A 49 3.08 4.92 11.12
N THR A 50 3.66 5.41 12.21
CA THR A 50 4.91 6.19 12.17
C THR A 50 6.04 5.40 11.49
N GLN A 51 6.23 4.13 11.87
CA GLN A 51 7.26 3.27 11.28
C GLN A 51 7.09 3.08 9.76
N LEU A 52 5.84 2.91 9.30
CA LEU A 52 5.54 2.76 7.87
C LEU A 52 5.79 4.06 7.08
N LEU A 53 5.46 5.22 7.66
CA LEU A 53 5.72 6.51 7.05
C LEU A 53 7.23 6.77 6.92
N GLU A 54 8.02 6.44 7.93
CA GLU A 54 9.48 6.55 7.88
C GLU A 54 10.09 5.58 6.85
N ALA A 55 9.62 4.34 6.82
CA ALA A 55 10.08 3.36 5.83
C ALA A 55 9.81 3.84 4.39
N ARG A 56 8.63 4.43 4.14
CA ARG A 56 8.30 5.00 2.84
C ARG A 56 9.24 6.16 2.46
N LYS A 57 9.55 7.06 3.39
CA LYS A 57 10.49 8.17 3.14
C LYS A 57 11.88 7.65 2.76
N ARG A 58 12.41 6.69 3.53
CA ARG A 58 13.72 6.08 3.25
C ARG A 58 13.81 5.45 1.86
N ASN A 59 12.73 4.79 1.42
CA ASN A 59 12.70 4.18 0.09
C ASN A 59 12.67 5.24 -1.02
N ASN A 60 11.98 6.36 -0.80
CA ASN A 60 11.90 7.45 -1.79
C ASN A 60 13.18 8.31 -1.86
N GLU A 61 14.05 8.25 -0.86
CA GLU A 61 15.35 8.97 -0.83
C GLU A 61 16.46 8.19 -1.58
N HIS A 62 16.21 6.94 -1.97
CA HIS A 62 17.17 6.06 -2.65
C HIS A 62 16.90 5.92 -4.17
N GLU A 63 16.02 6.76 -4.73
CA GLU A 63 15.71 6.86 -6.16
C GLU A 63 16.25 8.18 -6.73
#